data_AF-A0A7S4MLD9-F1
#
_entry.id   AF-A0A7S4MLD9-F1
#
_cell.length_a   1.000
_cell.length_b   1.000
_cell.length_c   1.000
_cell.angle_alpha   90.00
_cell.angle_beta   90.00
_cell.angle_gamma   90.00
#
_symmetry.space_group_name_H-M   'P 1'
#
loop_
_entity.id
_entity.type
_entity.pdbx_description
1 polymer ?
#
loop_
_entity_poly.entity_id
_entity_poly.type
_entity_poly.pdbx_seq_one_letter_code
_entity_poly.pdbx_strand_id
1 'polypeptide(L)'
;AKRAWRLLEQGRDFPLVGVHDIALLYFVQMRRRATSKDGRSKPDGKDSTDLTNVGKNHDAWHTRALCCATTAFFVCSVLTFLFWHREDLPEATRASEANKYEGNHVEITSIHGKMENCTVSFTKNSELSSWATKPLWLPTYPTSNPNLAKSVIGAITGLSIGAKSYYAQSKHLKRCRGADETATCEIVHPIVACNPPPEKKTDLFHSSIIVPIRNPATVFPAYYNHKANKYHGVKGQAEENSWREFRDSFLTSLFAEWRKFLLTWKSMKVYDIGLYLQYEEWSDLEKGPFMLEKMANVLRNANFTVANQADVQCIWYQHVINSDGIAKDQPAFTDYIPGYTKEHRTFLLDKLKAFAEEVVDDTDLASILHEYHDDIRDNLRIDKAWDNLTMPE
;
A
#
# COMPACT_ATOMS: atom_id res chain seq x y z
N ALA A 1 1.18 -39.83 1.49
CA ALA A 1 0.74 -39.75 2.90
C ALA A 1 1.53 -40.69 3.81
N LYS A 2 1.24 -42.00 3.93
CA LYS A 2 1.95 -42.93 4.85
C LYS A 2 3.48 -42.96 4.68
N ARG A 3 4.00 -42.81 3.45
CA ARG A 3 5.45 -42.73 3.17
C ARG A 3 6.07 -41.41 3.65
N ALA A 4 5.35 -40.29 3.54
CA ALA A 4 5.81 -38.99 4.02
C ALA A 4 5.78 -38.92 5.56
N TRP A 5 4.76 -39.52 6.18
CA TRP A 5 4.65 -39.63 7.64
C TRP A 5 5.83 -40.42 8.26
N ARG A 6 6.21 -41.55 7.67
CA ARG A 6 7.40 -42.32 8.12
C ARG A 6 8.73 -41.60 7.94
N LEU A 7 8.81 -40.62 7.02
CA LEU A 7 10.03 -39.85 6.81
C LEU A 7 10.16 -38.70 7.81
N LEU A 8 9.03 -38.11 8.22
CA LEU A 8 8.96 -37.14 9.32
C LEU A 8 9.31 -37.77 10.68
N GLU A 9 8.83 -38.97 10.98
CA GLU A 9 9.21 -39.72 12.20
C GLU A 9 10.71 -40.06 12.25
N GLN A 10 11.40 -40.04 11.11
CA GLN A 10 12.84 -40.32 11.01
C GLN A 10 13.72 -39.06 11.02
N GLY A 11 13.14 -37.87 11.22
CA GLY A 11 13.90 -36.61 11.34
C GLY A 11 14.67 -36.22 10.07
N ARG A 12 14.24 -36.66 8.89
CA ARG A 12 14.89 -36.25 7.63
C ARG A 12 14.14 -35.09 6.99
N ASP A 13 14.90 -34.12 6.49
CA ASP A 13 14.35 -32.97 5.77
C ASP A 13 13.56 -33.39 4.54
N PHE A 14 12.34 -32.85 4.45
CA PHE A 14 11.44 -33.06 3.33
C PHE A 14 11.23 -31.70 2.64
N PRO A 15 11.47 -31.57 1.33
CA PRO A 15 11.26 -30.30 0.65
C PRO A 15 9.77 -29.92 0.70
N LEU A 16 9.48 -28.76 1.30
CA LEU A 16 8.14 -28.20 1.53
C LEU A 16 7.28 -28.07 0.27
N VAL A 17 7.91 -28.09 -0.91
CA VAL A 17 7.23 -28.02 -2.22
C VAL A 17 6.28 -29.22 -2.44
N GLY A 18 6.54 -30.38 -1.84
CA GLY A 18 5.70 -31.57 -2.05
C GLY A 18 4.40 -31.62 -1.25
N VAL A 19 4.30 -30.91 -0.12
CA VAL A 19 3.13 -31.03 0.78
C VAL A 19 1.94 -30.24 0.24
N HIS A 20 2.20 -29.07 -0.35
CA HIS A 20 1.19 -28.23 -0.97
C HIS A 20 0.59 -28.88 -2.23
N ASP A 21 1.43 -29.51 -3.04
CA ASP A 21 1.00 -30.21 -4.27
C ASP A 21 0.19 -31.47 -3.97
N ILE A 22 0.56 -32.23 -2.94
CA ILE A 22 -0.20 -33.40 -2.51
C ILE A 22 -1.58 -32.99 -1.97
N ALA A 23 -1.66 -31.88 -1.22
CA ALA A 23 -2.93 -31.35 -0.72
C ALA A 23 -3.83 -30.85 -1.86
N LEU A 24 -3.25 -30.16 -2.85
CA LEU A 24 -3.96 -29.68 -4.03
C LEU A 24 -4.48 -30.83 -4.90
N LEU A 25 -3.65 -31.86 -5.12
CA LEU A 25 -4.05 -33.06 -5.86
C LEU A 25 -5.18 -33.81 -5.15
N TYR A 26 -5.14 -33.91 -3.82
CA TYR A 26 -6.20 -34.55 -3.03
C TYR A 26 -7.51 -33.76 -3.12
N PHE A 27 -7.44 -32.42 -3.08
CA PHE A 27 -8.59 -31.54 -3.21
C PHE A 27 -9.23 -31.63 -4.61
N VAL A 28 -8.42 -31.66 -5.67
CA VAL A 28 -8.88 -31.84 -7.06
C VAL A 28 -9.53 -33.21 -7.26
N GLN A 29 -8.98 -34.28 -6.67
CA GLN A 29 -9.55 -35.62 -6.74
C GLN A 29 -10.92 -35.71 -6.05
N MET A 30 -11.06 -35.06 -4.88
CA MET A 30 -12.33 -34.98 -4.14
C MET A 30 -13.40 -34.21 -4.93
N ARG A 31 -13.02 -33.12 -5.59
CA ARG A 31 -13.92 -32.31 -6.42
C ARG A 31 -14.40 -33.03 -7.68
N ARG A 32 -13.54 -33.83 -8.33
CA ARG A 32 -13.92 -34.69 -9.47
C ARG A 32 -14.90 -35.80 -9.09
N ARG A 33 -14.77 -36.37 -7.88
CA ARG A 33 -15.72 -37.40 -7.40
C ARG A 33 -17.08 -36.83 -7.02
N ALA A 34 -17.14 -35.59 -6.54
CA ALA A 34 -18.39 -34.89 -6.24
C ALA A 34 -19.20 -34.56 -7.51
N THR A 35 -18.53 -34.23 -8.61
CA THR A 35 -19.17 -33.82 -9.87
C THR A 35 -19.55 -34.98 -10.80
N SER A 36 -19.00 -36.17 -10.59
CA SER A 36 -19.28 -37.37 -11.40
C SER A 36 -20.63 -38.05 -11.11
N LYS A 37 -21.37 -37.63 -10.06
CA LYS A 37 -22.61 -38.33 -9.63
C LYS A 37 -23.92 -37.76 -10.20
N ASP A 38 -23.90 -36.63 -10.92
CA ASP A 38 -25.12 -35.98 -11.42
C ASP A 38 -25.54 -36.38 -12.85
N GLY A 39 -24.94 -37.43 -13.41
CA GLY A 39 -25.20 -37.87 -14.79
C GLY A 39 -25.96 -39.19 -14.92
N ARG A 40 -27.16 -39.35 -14.34
CA ARG A 40 -28.10 -40.42 -14.74
C ARG A 40 -29.56 -39.94 -14.68
N SER A 41 -30.08 -39.57 -15.84
CA SER A 41 -31.51 -39.48 -16.14
C SER A 41 -32.18 -40.86 -16.02
N LYS A 42 -33.26 -40.94 -15.23
CA LYS A 42 -34.20 -42.08 -15.24
C LYS A 42 -35.40 -41.77 -16.15
N PRO A 43 -35.95 -42.76 -16.89
CA PRO A 43 -37.23 -42.64 -17.57
C PRO A 43 -38.41 -42.96 -16.65
N ASP A 44 -39.58 -42.50 -17.07
CA ASP A 44 -40.89 -42.55 -16.40
C ASP A 44 -41.39 -43.96 -16.03
N GLY A 45 -42.16 -44.03 -14.94
CA GLY A 45 -42.99 -45.19 -14.60
C GLY A 45 -43.58 -45.12 -13.18
N LYS A 46 -44.89 -44.92 -13.08
CA LYS A 46 -45.70 -44.99 -11.84
C LYS A 46 -45.75 -46.42 -11.28
N ASP A 47 -45.52 -46.60 -9.98
CA ASP A 47 -46.55 -46.99 -8.99
C ASP A 47 -45.95 -47.38 -7.62
N SER A 48 -46.62 -46.87 -6.58
CA SER A 48 -46.82 -47.35 -5.21
C SER A 48 -45.66 -47.76 -4.26
N THR A 49 -45.92 -47.41 -2.99
CA THR A 49 -45.48 -47.95 -1.68
C THR A 49 -44.13 -47.54 -1.06
N ASP A 50 -44.30 -46.91 0.12
CA ASP A 50 -43.48 -46.89 1.33
C ASP A 50 -42.04 -47.42 1.26
N LEU A 51 -41.09 -46.52 1.53
CA LEU A 51 -39.88 -46.79 2.33
C LEU A 51 -39.31 -45.44 2.81
N THR A 52 -39.59 -45.13 4.07
CA THR A 52 -38.92 -44.06 4.82
C THR A 52 -37.53 -44.54 5.30
N ASN A 53 -36.58 -43.60 5.40
CA ASN A 53 -35.32 -43.68 6.17
C ASN A 53 -34.17 -44.58 5.70
N VAL A 54 -33.42 -44.18 4.66
CA VAL A 54 -31.97 -44.50 4.54
C VAL A 54 -31.09 -43.34 4.01
N GLY A 55 -31.66 -42.17 3.66
CA GLY A 55 -30.93 -41.13 2.93
C GLY A 55 -30.18 -40.05 3.74
N LYS A 56 -30.28 -39.98 5.07
CA LYS A 56 -29.81 -38.81 5.85
C LYS A 56 -28.45 -38.92 6.54
N ASN A 57 -27.78 -40.08 6.48
CA ASN A 57 -26.51 -40.28 7.23
C ASN A 57 -25.23 -40.00 6.43
N HIS A 58 -25.28 -39.83 5.11
CA HIS A 58 -24.07 -39.66 4.30
C HIS A 58 -23.54 -38.21 4.29
N ASP A 59 -24.42 -37.21 4.38
CA ASP A 59 -24.02 -35.79 4.40
C ASP A 59 -23.48 -35.34 5.76
N ALA A 60 -23.95 -35.96 6.85
CA ALA A 60 -23.45 -35.70 8.19
C ALA A 60 -21.98 -36.15 8.37
N TRP A 61 -21.57 -37.21 7.69
CA TRP A 61 -20.19 -37.72 7.74
C TRP A 61 -19.21 -36.83 6.98
N HIS A 62 -19.58 -36.34 5.79
CA HIS A 62 -18.72 -35.43 5.01
C HIS A 62 -18.54 -34.08 5.71
N THR A 63 -19.60 -33.57 6.34
CA THR A 63 -19.54 -32.30 7.08
C THR A 63 -18.65 -32.40 8.33
N ARG A 64 -18.72 -33.53 9.05
CA ARG A 64 -17.85 -33.77 10.21
C ARG A 64 -16.38 -33.96 9.83
N ALA A 65 -16.10 -34.68 8.75
CA ALA A 65 -14.74 -34.87 8.26
C ALA A 65 -14.09 -33.55 7.79
N LEU A 66 -14.87 -32.67 7.15
CA LEU A 66 -14.39 -31.37 6.71
C LEU A 66 -14.08 -30.45 7.91
N CYS A 67 -14.95 -30.44 8.94
CA CYS A 67 -14.72 -29.70 10.18
C CYS A 67 -13.45 -30.17 10.92
N CYS A 68 -13.23 -31.48 11.05
CA CYS A 68 -12.04 -32.01 11.70
C CYS A 68 -10.75 -31.66 10.95
N ALA A 69 -10.77 -31.67 9.61
CA ALA A 69 -9.61 -31.32 8.79
C ALA A 69 -9.26 -29.82 8.92
N THR A 70 -10.24 -28.93 8.96
CA THR A 70 -10.00 -27.49 9.14
C THR A 70 -9.48 -27.15 10.53
N THR A 71 -9.97 -27.82 11.58
CA THR A 71 -9.49 -27.59 12.95
C THR A 71 -8.07 -28.09 13.14
N ALA A 72 -7.73 -29.26 12.59
CA ALA A 72 -6.37 -29.79 12.63
C ALA A 72 -5.36 -28.87 11.89
N PHE A 73 -5.76 -28.30 10.75
CA PHE A 73 -4.93 -27.35 10.00
C PHE A 73 -4.67 -26.07 10.80
N PHE A 74 -5.70 -25.54 11.47
CA PHE A 74 -5.58 -24.32 12.28
C PHE A 74 -4.68 -24.54 13.51
N VAL A 75 -4.85 -25.67 14.21
CA VAL A 75 -4.04 -26.01 15.39
C VAL A 75 -2.57 -26.22 15.02
N CYS A 76 -2.27 -26.93 13.92
CA CYS A 76 -0.89 -27.07 13.46
C CYS A 76 -0.25 -25.72 13.11
N SER A 77 -0.97 -24.84 12.41
CA SER A 77 -0.46 -23.52 12.01
C SER A 77 -0.13 -22.62 13.21
N VAL A 78 -0.98 -22.65 14.25
CA VAL A 78 -0.76 -21.88 15.48
C VAL A 78 0.40 -22.44 16.31
N LEU A 79 0.54 -23.75 16.38
CA LEU A 79 1.65 -24.37 17.12
C LEU A 79 3.00 -24.15 16.44
N THR A 80 3.07 -24.17 15.11
CA THR A 80 4.30 -23.80 14.37
C THR A 80 4.66 -22.33 14.58
N PHE A 81 3.65 -21.44 14.66
CA PHE A 81 3.86 -20.02 14.94
C PHE A 81 4.41 -19.77 16.37
N LEU A 82 3.89 -20.48 17.38
CA LEU A 82 4.33 -20.33 18.77
C LEU A 82 5.71 -20.95 19.04
N PHE A 83 6.07 -22.01 18.31
CA PHE A 83 7.36 -22.70 18.50
C PHE A 83 8.54 -21.91 17.90
N TRP A 84 8.27 -20.98 16.96
CA TRP A 84 9.31 -20.22 16.26
C TRP A 84 9.69 -18.89 16.94
N HIS A 85 8.92 -18.46 17.96
CA HIS A 85 9.09 -17.13 18.58
C HIS A 85 9.76 -17.14 19.96
N ARG A 86 10.61 -18.12 20.24
CA ARG A 86 11.40 -18.17 21.47
C ARG A 86 12.89 -18.25 21.16
N GLU A 87 13.52 -17.10 20.89
CA GLU A 87 14.94 -16.84 21.19
C GLU A 87 15.32 -15.36 21.00
N ASP A 88 16.30 -14.93 21.79
CA ASP A 88 16.69 -13.57 22.16
C ASP A 88 17.33 -12.72 21.04
N LEU A 89 17.24 -11.39 21.16
CA LEU A 89 17.91 -10.41 20.29
C LEU A 89 19.01 -9.65 21.06
N PRO A 90 20.22 -9.49 20.50
CA PRO A 90 21.15 -8.45 20.91
C PRO A 90 20.99 -7.17 20.07
N GLU A 91 21.11 -6.02 20.72
CA GLU A 91 21.15 -4.69 20.11
C GLU A 91 22.44 -4.48 19.29
N ALA A 92 22.31 -3.93 18.09
CA ALA A 92 23.42 -3.40 17.31
C ALA A 92 23.12 -1.97 16.86
N THR A 93 23.91 -1.04 17.36
CA THR A 93 24.00 0.37 16.97
C THR A 93 24.73 0.51 15.62
N ARG A 94 24.21 1.34 14.71
CA ARG A 94 24.98 1.83 13.55
C ARG A 94 24.74 3.32 13.29
N ALA A 95 25.86 4.04 13.20
CA ALA A 95 25.99 5.39 12.68
C ALA A 95 25.98 5.37 11.14
N SER A 96 25.30 6.33 10.52
CA SER A 96 25.25 6.50 9.06
C SER A 96 26.32 7.47 8.57
N GLU A 97 27.13 7.02 7.61
CA GLU A 97 27.99 7.88 6.79
C GLU A 97 27.16 8.50 5.66
N ALA A 98 26.97 9.83 5.72
CA ALA A 98 26.47 10.62 4.61
C ALA A 98 27.66 11.14 3.79
N ASN A 99 27.71 10.84 2.49
CA ASN A 99 28.72 11.39 1.60
C ASN A 99 28.12 11.91 0.29
N LYS A 100 28.40 13.21 0.07
CA LYS A 100 28.83 13.85 -1.19
C LYS A 100 27.77 14.28 -2.23
N TYR A 101 27.19 15.46 -1.97
CA TYR A 101 26.69 16.41 -2.98
C TYR A 101 27.23 17.82 -2.65
N GLU A 102 28.33 18.24 -3.29
CA GLU A 102 29.00 19.54 -3.01
C GLU A 102 28.50 20.71 -3.88
N GLY A 103 27.36 20.60 -4.56
CA GLY A 103 26.84 21.65 -5.46
C GLY A 103 25.88 22.68 -4.87
N ASN A 104 25.14 22.35 -3.79
CA ASN A 104 24.01 23.16 -3.29
C ASN A 104 24.15 23.60 -1.81
N HIS A 105 25.37 23.53 -1.25
CA HIS A 105 25.55 23.60 0.21
C HIS A 105 25.30 24.99 0.83
N VAL A 106 25.36 26.05 0.02
CA VAL A 106 25.28 27.46 0.50
C VAL A 106 23.84 27.95 0.69
N GLU A 107 22.88 27.48 -0.11
CA GLU A 107 21.47 27.89 0.06
C GLU A 107 20.74 27.06 1.13
N ILE A 108 21.06 25.77 1.24
CA ILE A 108 20.44 24.85 2.20
C ILE A 108 20.70 25.29 3.65
N THR A 109 21.93 25.74 3.95
CA THR A 109 22.28 26.26 5.29
C THR A 109 21.49 27.53 5.65
N SER A 110 21.15 28.35 4.66
CA SER A 110 20.36 29.57 4.88
C SER A 110 18.89 29.29 5.20
N ILE A 111 18.31 28.26 4.59
CA ILE A 111 16.92 27.84 4.85
C ILE A 111 16.85 27.17 6.22
N HIS A 112 17.81 26.29 6.53
CA HIS A 112 17.87 25.57 7.80
C HIS A 112 17.94 26.55 8.98
N GLY A 113 18.89 27.49 8.98
CA GLY A 113 19.04 28.45 10.09
C GLY A 113 17.85 29.40 10.26
N LYS A 114 17.11 29.72 9.18
CA LYS A 114 15.89 30.52 9.27
C LYS A 114 14.73 29.74 9.88
N MET A 115 14.63 28.44 9.62
CA MET A 115 13.50 27.62 10.06
C MET A 115 13.72 26.91 11.40
N GLU A 116 14.97 26.74 11.86
CA GLU A 116 15.27 26.17 13.19
C GLU A 116 14.53 26.87 14.34
N ASN A 117 14.34 28.18 14.24
CA ASN A 117 13.69 28.99 15.27
C ASN A 117 12.24 29.37 14.92
N CYS A 118 11.64 28.74 13.91
CA CYS A 118 10.26 29.03 13.57
C CYS A 118 9.32 28.52 14.67
N THR A 119 8.30 29.31 15.01
CA THR A 119 7.27 28.96 15.97
C THR A 119 5.92 28.95 15.28
N VAL A 120 5.15 27.88 15.50
CA VAL A 120 3.79 27.76 14.97
C VAL A 120 2.85 28.51 15.91
N SER A 121 2.31 29.63 15.43
CA SER A 121 1.38 30.47 16.21
C SER A 121 -0.09 30.02 16.08
N PHE A 122 -0.36 29.14 15.13
CA PHE A 122 -1.69 28.68 14.79
C PHE A 122 -2.40 28.01 15.99
N THR A 123 -3.60 28.49 16.29
CA THR A 123 -4.52 27.86 17.24
C THR A 123 -5.79 27.44 16.52
N LYS A 124 -6.27 26.22 16.81
CA LYS A 124 -7.51 25.71 16.22
C LYS A 124 -8.67 26.64 16.60
N ASN A 125 -9.42 27.11 15.61
CA ASN A 125 -10.68 27.79 15.87
C ASN A 125 -11.70 26.78 16.44
N SER A 126 -12.10 26.96 17.70
CA SER A 126 -13.02 26.08 18.42
C SER A 126 -14.47 26.17 17.95
N GLU A 127 -14.81 27.14 17.11
CA GLU A 127 -16.20 27.46 16.75
C GLU A 127 -16.74 26.68 15.53
N LEU A 128 -15.91 25.91 14.81
CA LEU A 128 -16.39 25.11 13.69
C LEU A 128 -17.29 23.97 14.19
N SER A 129 -18.57 24.02 13.80
CA SER A 129 -19.49 22.93 14.09
C SER A 129 -19.03 21.64 13.37
N SER A 130 -18.96 20.53 14.11
CA SER A 130 -18.48 19.24 13.60
C SER A 130 -19.29 18.70 12.41
N TRP A 131 -20.52 19.20 12.23
CA TRP A 131 -21.43 18.78 11.17
C TRP A 131 -21.30 19.60 9.88
N ALA A 132 -20.68 20.78 9.93
CA ALA A 132 -20.60 21.67 8.76
C ALA A 132 -19.46 21.30 7.79
N THR A 133 -18.44 20.57 8.25
CA THR A 133 -17.24 20.32 7.45
C THR A 133 -17.18 18.86 7.02
N LYS A 134 -17.14 18.62 5.70
CA LYS A 134 -17.00 17.26 5.14
C LYS A 134 -15.51 16.96 4.94
N PRO A 135 -15.00 15.78 5.36
CA PRO A 135 -13.64 15.39 5.04
C PRO A 135 -13.46 15.21 3.53
N LEU A 136 -12.23 15.39 3.06
CA LEU A 136 -11.86 15.08 1.69
C LEU A 136 -11.50 13.61 1.56
N TRP A 137 -11.71 13.03 0.38
CA TRP A 137 -11.03 11.78 0.06
C TRP A 137 -9.54 12.02 -0.13
N LEU A 138 -8.74 11.10 0.39
CA LEU A 138 -7.32 10.95 0.13
C LEU A 138 -7.10 9.59 -0.55
N PRO A 139 -7.47 9.45 -1.84
CA PRO A 139 -7.17 8.26 -2.58
C PRO A 139 -5.68 8.02 -2.71
N THR A 140 -5.19 6.97 -2.07
CA THR A 140 -3.77 6.64 -2.01
C THR A 140 -3.53 5.30 -2.70
N TYR A 141 -2.72 5.30 -3.78
CA TYR A 141 -2.12 4.05 -4.24
C TYR A 141 -1.16 3.57 -3.14
N PRO A 142 -1.13 2.28 -2.76
CA PRO A 142 -0.30 1.78 -1.67
C PRO A 142 1.13 2.35 -1.73
N THR A 143 1.60 2.89 -0.60
CA THR A 143 2.94 3.51 -0.45
C THR A 143 3.19 4.83 -1.20
N SER A 144 2.16 5.45 -1.79
CA SER A 144 2.26 6.78 -2.42
C SER A 144 2.04 7.94 -1.46
N ASN A 145 1.44 7.69 -0.29
CA ASN A 145 1.31 8.69 0.77
C ASN A 145 2.31 8.36 1.87
N PRO A 146 3.21 9.29 2.28
CA PRO A 146 4.11 9.03 3.39
C PRO A 146 3.31 8.95 4.70
N ASN A 147 3.79 8.19 5.69
CA ASN A 147 3.07 8.05 6.96
C ASN A 147 3.01 9.40 7.71
N LEU A 148 4.01 10.26 7.51
CA LEU A 148 4.06 11.60 8.07
C LEU A 148 2.93 12.51 7.58
N ALA A 149 2.31 12.23 6.43
CA ALA A 149 1.26 13.09 5.85
C ALA A 149 0.10 13.29 6.84
N LYS A 150 -0.24 12.23 7.59
CA LYS A 150 -1.25 12.29 8.65
C LYS A 150 -0.91 13.34 9.71
N SER A 151 0.33 13.30 10.22
CA SER A 151 0.80 14.25 11.25
C SER A 151 0.85 15.68 10.70
N VAL A 152 1.29 15.85 9.45
CA VAL A 152 1.36 17.17 8.82
C VAL A 152 -0.03 17.75 8.62
N ILE A 153 -0.99 16.97 8.11
CA ILE A 153 -2.39 17.40 7.97
C ILE A 153 -2.96 17.78 9.33
N GLY A 154 -2.68 16.99 10.38
CA GLY A 154 -3.08 17.31 11.75
C GLY A 154 -2.50 18.64 12.24
N ALA A 155 -1.22 18.88 12.00
CA ALA A 155 -0.54 20.11 12.38
C ALA A 155 -1.09 21.35 11.65
N ILE A 156 -1.29 21.29 10.32
CA ILE A 156 -1.81 22.45 9.57
C ILE A 156 -3.29 22.74 9.87
N THR A 157 -4.07 21.73 10.29
CA THR A 157 -5.51 21.91 10.59
C THR A 157 -5.83 22.04 12.09
N GLY A 158 -4.85 21.77 12.96
CA GLY A 158 -5.05 21.68 14.40
C GLY A 158 -5.90 20.47 14.83
N LEU A 159 -6.09 19.49 13.94
CA LEU A 159 -6.83 18.26 14.24
C LEU A 159 -5.91 17.24 14.90
N SER A 160 -6.45 16.45 15.83
CA SER A 160 -5.67 15.44 16.56
C SER A 160 -5.20 14.28 15.68
N ILE A 161 -5.93 13.97 14.60
CA ILE A 161 -5.62 12.83 13.73
C ILE A 161 -5.18 13.30 12.33
N GLY A 162 -5.78 14.35 11.77
CA GLY A 162 -5.46 14.86 10.43
C GLY A 162 -5.98 13.99 9.28
N ALA A 163 -5.54 12.73 9.22
CA ALA A 163 -5.95 11.74 8.22
C ALA A 163 -6.30 10.38 8.86
N LYS A 164 -7.35 9.72 8.34
CA LYS A 164 -7.82 8.42 8.84
C LYS A 164 -8.03 7.43 7.72
N SER A 165 -7.66 6.16 7.93
CA SER A 165 -7.95 5.10 6.96
C SER A 165 -9.43 4.75 6.95
N TYR A 166 -10.05 4.76 5.76
CA TYR A 166 -11.43 4.36 5.55
C TYR A 166 -11.68 2.88 5.93
N TYR A 167 -10.65 2.03 5.80
CA TYR A 167 -10.75 0.58 6.03
C TYR A 167 -10.44 0.14 7.47
N ALA A 168 -10.29 1.08 8.41
CA ALA A 168 -10.05 0.74 9.81
C ALA A 168 -11.16 -0.20 10.35
N GLN A 169 -10.75 -1.32 10.95
CA GLN A 169 -11.64 -2.47 11.22
C GLN A 169 -12.73 -2.21 12.30
N SER A 170 -12.60 -1.17 13.13
CA SER A 170 -13.59 -0.91 14.18
C SER A 170 -14.87 -0.28 13.64
N LYS A 171 -16.03 -0.79 14.09
CA LYS A 171 -17.38 -0.25 13.79
C LYS A 171 -17.50 1.25 14.12
N HIS A 172 -16.72 1.75 15.07
CA HIS A 172 -16.67 3.16 15.46
C HIS A 172 -15.60 3.97 14.69
N LEU A 173 -14.57 3.32 14.16
CA LEU A 173 -13.49 3.96 13.39
C LEU A 173 -13.77 4.08 11.89
N LYS A 174 -14.77 3.39 11.35
CA LYS A 174 -15.16 3.41 9.92
C LYS A 174 -15.69 4.74 9.40
N ARG A 175 -15.85 5.74 10.26
CA ARG A 175 -16.51 7.00 9.90
C ARG A 175 -15.43 8.07 9.93
N CYS A 176 -14.89 8.39 8.75
CA CYS A 176 -14.26 9.69 8.54
C CYS A 176 -15.38 10.73 8.68
N ARG A 177 -15.44 11.40 9.83
CA ARG A 177 -16.46 12.40 10.14
C ARG A 177 -15.78 13.68 10.55
N GLY A 178 -16.26 14.78 9.98
CA GLY A 178 -16.26 16.10 10.61
C GLY A 178 -14.90 16.75 10.86
N ALA A 179 -14.94 18.06 11.08
CA ALA A 179 -13.80 18.88 11.49
C ALA A 179 -13.37 18.69 12.96
N ASP A 180 -13.94 17.72 13.68
CA ASP A 180 -13.50 17.40 15.04
C ASP A 180 -12.32 16.43 15.05
N GLU A 181 -12.30 15.44 14.15
CA GLU A 181 -11.28 14.38 14.18
C GLU A 181 -10.32 14.41 12.99
N THR A 182 -10.82 14.50 11.74
CA THR A 182 -9.98 14.24 10.54
C THR A 182 -10.36 15.14 9.37
N ALA A 183 -9.35 15.66 8.68
CA ALA A 183 -9.54 16.48 7.49
C ALA A 183 -9.66 15.63 6.22
N THR A 184 -8.92 14.52 6.18
CA THR A 184 -8.90 13.63 5.04
C THR A 184 -9.20 12.19 5.43
N CYS A 185 -9.63 11.41 4.44
CA CYS A 185 -9.95 10.00 4.60
C CYS A 185 -9.21 9.17 3.55
N GLU A 186 -8.23 8.40 4.00
CA GLU A 186 -7.40 7.58 3.14
C GLU A 186 -8.17 6.36 2.61
N ILE A 187 -8.13 6.17 1.30
CA ILE A 187 -8.82 5.08 0.61
C ILE A 187 -7.95 4.52 -0.52
N VAL A 188 -7.84 3.20 -0.62
CA VAL A 188 -7.10 2.49 -1.70
C VAL A 188 -8.03 1.98 -2.82
N HIS A 189 -9.21 2.58 -3.00
CA HIS A 189 -10.13 2.25 -4.10
C HIS A 189 -9.52 2.69 -5.44
N PRO A 190 -9.60 1.92 -6.55
CA PRO A 190 -10.39 0.71 -6.75
C PRO A 190 -9.70 -0.62 -6.40
N ILE A 191 -8.48 -0.60 -5.88
CA ILE A 191 -7.72 -1.83 -5.55
C ILE A 191 -8.47 -2.63 -4.49
N VAL A 192 -8.97 -1.95 -3.45
CA VAL A 192 -9.95 -2.51 -2.52
C VAL A 192 -11.30 -1.86 -2.81
N ALA A 193 -12.31 -2.71 -3.00
CA ALA A 193 -13.67 -2.24 -3.22
C ALA A 193 -14.20 -1.51 -1.98
N CYS A 194 -14.82 -0.35 -2.20
CA CYS A 194 -15.54 0.40 -1.17
C CYS A 194 -17.04 0.14 -1.34
N ASN A 195 -17.75 -0.17 -0.25
CA ASN A 195 -19.20 -0.39 -0.28
C ASN A 195 -19.91 0.51 0.76
N PRO A 196 -20.82 1.42 0.35
CA PRO A 196 -21.11 1.79 -1.05
C PRO A 196 -19.88 2.46 -1.72
N PRO A 197 -19.79 2.49 -3.06
CA PRO A 197 -18.63 3.07 -3.74
C PRO A 197 -18.56 4.59 -3.53
N PRO A 198 -17.39 5.24 -3.73
CA PRO A 198 -17.21 6.65 -3.41
C PRO A 198 -18.26 7.57 -4.05
N GLU A 199 -18.72 7.29 -5.27
CA GLU A 199 -19.73 8.05 -6.01
C GLU A 199 -21.10 8.13 -5.33
N LYS A 200 -21.35 7.22 -4.38
CA LYS A 200 -22.58 7.16 -3.59
C LYS A 200 -22.41 7.77 -2.19
N LYS A 201 -21.32 8.50 -1.95
CA LYS A 201 -20.96 9.12 -0.66
C LYS A 201 -20.71 10.63 -0.77
N THR A 202 -21.26 11.28 -1.80
CA THR A 202 -21.11 12.73 -2.03
C THR A 202 -21.76 13.59 -0.93
N ASP A 203 -22.70 13.02 -0.18
CA ASP A 203 -23.29 13.62 1.02
C ASP A 203 -22.30 13.64 2.20
N LEU A 204 -21.37 12.69 2.27
CA LEU A 204 -20.44 12.51 3.39
C LEU A 204 -19.07 13.15 3.19
N PHE A 205 -18.66 13.35 1.93
CA PHE A 205 -17.33 13.85 1.57
C PHE A 205 -17.42 15.16 0.79
N HIS A 206 -16.36 15.97 0.91
CA HIS A 206 -16.20 17.16 0.10
C HIS A 206 -16.03 16.77 -1.39
N SER A 207 -16.43 17.65 -2.32
CA SER A 207 -16.30 17.39 -3.76
C SER A 207 -14.85 17.42 -4.23
N SER A 208 -13.99 18.24 -3.62
CA SER A 208 -12.56 18.22 -3.89
C SER A 208 -11.85 17.06 -3.19
N ILE A 209 -10.90 16.43 -3.87
CA ILE A 209 -10.06 15.34 -3.36
C ILE A 209 -8.57 15.67 -3.50
N ILE A 210 -7.74 15.00 -2.71
CA ILE A 210 -6.28 15.09 -2.80
C ILE A 210 -5.76 13.71 -3.21
N VAL A 211 -5.01 13.61 -4.31
CA VAL A 211 -4.53 12.33 -4.85
C VAL A 211 -3.01 12.22 -4.66
N PRO A 212 -2.51 11.55 -3.61
CA PRO A 212 -1.11 11.18 -3.51
C PRO A 212 -0.66 10.35 -4.71
N ILE A 213 0.42 10.79 -5.34
CA ILE A 213 1.04 10.13 -6.47
C ILE A 213 2.54 9.99 -6.20
N ARG A 214 3.12 8.90 -6.68
CA ARG A 214 4.53 8.57 -6.49
C ARG A 214 5.09 7.98 -7.76
N ASN A 215 6.37 8.24 -8.05
CA ASN A 215 7.04 7.73 -9.24
C ASN A 215 6.95 6.18 -9.28
N PRO A 216 6.48 5.56 -10.38
CA PRO A 216 6.48 4.10 -10.56
C PRO A 216 7.79 3.40 -10.17
N ALA A 217 8.93 4.03 -10.46
CA ALA A 217 10.24 3.51 -10.12
C ALA A 217 10.46 3.34 -8.61
N THR A 218 9.84 4.20 -7.78
CA THR A 218 10.00 4.18 -6.32
C THR A 218 8.79 3.56 -5.60
N VAL A 219 7.58 3.67 -6.15
CA VAL A 219 6.35 3.14 -5.53
C VAL A 219 6.27 1.62 -5.61
N PHE A 220 6.71 0.99 -6.70
CA PHE A 220 6.66 -0.48 -6.83
C PHE A 220 7.58 -1.22 -5.86
N PRO A 221 8.87 -0.84 -5.69
CA PRO A 221 9.69 -1.46 -4.67
C PRO A 221 9.21 -1.13 -3.26
N ALA A 222 8.71 0.10 -3.01
CA ALA A 222 8.12 0.43 -1.72
C ALA A 222 6.90 -0.44 -1.40
N TYR A 223 6.02 -0.67 -2.39
CA TYR A 223 4.85 -1.53 -2.25
C TYR A 223 5.23 -2.99 -1.98
N TYR A 224 6.21 -3.52 -2.72
CA TYR A 224 6.75 -4.86 -2.48
C TYR A 224 7.32 -4.98 -1.06
N ASN A 225 8.16 -4.02 -0.65
CA ASN A 225 8.76 -4.01 0.67
C ASN A 225 7.71 -3.91 1.79
N HIS A 226 6.70 -3.07 1.61
CA HIS A 226 5.57 -2.96 2.55
C HIS A 226 4.86 -4.31 2.72
N LYS A 227 4.63 -5.04 1.62
CA LYS A 227 4.04 -6.38 1.66
C LYS A 227 4.95 -7.40 2.35
N ALA A 228 6.24 -7.39 2.05
CA ALA A 228 7.24 -8.24 2.70
C ALA A 228 7.22 -8.05 4.23
N ASN A 229 7.24 -6.79 4.68
CA ASN A 229 7.24 -6.47 6.10
C ASN A 229 5.93 -6.87 6.78
N LYS A 230 4.79 -6.57 6.14
CA LYS A 230 3.46 -6.77 6.73
C LYS A 230 3.00 -8.22 6.74
N TYR A 231 3.29 -8.99 5.69
CA TYR A 231 2.73 -10.32 5.50
C TYR A 231 3.74 -11.45 5.64
N HIS A 232 5.03 -11.15 5.51
CA HIS A 232 6.11 -12.14 5.59
C HIS A 232 7.07 -11.90 6.77
N GLY A 233 6.80 -10.88 7.60
CA GLY A 233 7.58 -10.61 8.81
C GLY A 233 9.01 -10.13 8.54
N VAL A 234 9.30 -9.69 7.30
CA VAL A 234 10.60 -9.10 6.96
C VAL A 234 10.80 -7.84 7.80
N LYS A 235 12.00 -7.69 8.36
CA LYS A 235 12.40 -6.48 9.08
C LYS A 235 13.32 -5.67 8.17
N GLY A 236 12.95 -4.43 7.85
CA GLY A 236 13.74 -3.56 7.00
C GLY A 236 13.44 -3.74 5.51
N GLN A 237 14.48 -4.03 4.73
CA GLN A 237 14.42 -4.19 3.28
C GLN A 237 14.36 -5.66 2.88
N ALA A 238 13.45 -6.03 1.98
CA ALA A 238 13.35 -7.37 1.40
C ALA A 238 14.58 -7.70 0.55
N GLU A 239 14.98 -8.98 0.48
CA GLU A 239 16.16 -9.44 -0.27
C GLU A 239 16.13 -9.01 -1.75
N GLU A 240 17.29 -8.59 -2.29
CA GLU A 240 17.43 -8.09 -3.66
C GLU A 240 16.97 -9.12 -4.71
N ASN A 241 17.30 -10.40 -4.54
CA ASN A 241 16.88 -11.45 -5.47
C ASN A 241 15.36 -11.61 -5.51
N SER A 242 14.71 -11.56 -4.33
CA SER A 242 13.25 -11.65 -4.26
C SER A 242 12.56 -10.40 -4.85
N TRP A 243 13.16 -9.21 -4.68
CA TRP A 243 12.72 -8.02 -5.41
C TRP A 243 12.83 -8.19 -6.93
N ARG A 244 13.96 -8.71 -7.43
CA ARG A 244 14.16 -8.94 -8.87
C ARG A 244 13.13 -9.90 -9.45
N GLU A 245 12.92 -11.05 -8.79
CA GLU A 245 11.90 -12.03 -9.20
C GLU A 245 10.49 -11.42 -9.23
N PHE A 246 10.14 -10.63 -8.21
CA PHE A 246 8.87 -9.94 -8.13
C PHE A 246 8.72 -8.89 -9.25
N ARG A 247 9.71 -8.02 -9.44
CA ARG A 247 9.73 -7.00 -10.48
C ARG A 247 9.54 -7.65 -11.85
N ASP A 248 10.33 -8.66 -12.18
CA ASP A 248 10.33 -9.33 -13.48
C ASP A 248 8.98 -10.00 -13.78
N SER A 249 8.32 -10.51 -12.74
CA SER A 249 7.01 -11.16 -12.85
C SER A 249 5.84 -10.18 -12.93
N PHE A 250 5.92 -9.04 -12.24
CA PHE A 250 4.74 -8.22 -11.95
C PHE A 250 4.79 -6.79 -12.49
N LEU A 251 5.93 -6.28 -12.99
CA LEU A 251 6.06 -4.86 -13.38
C LEU A 251 4.95 -4.37 -14.31
N THR A 252 4.61 -5.15 -15.34
CA THR A 252 3.54 -4.80 -16.29
C THR A 252 2.19 -4.66 -15.59
N SER A 253 1.86 -5.60 -14.69
CA SER A 253 0.60 -5.59 -13.94
C SER A 253 0.55 -4.47 -12.90
N LEU A 254 1.68 -4.15 -12.25
CA LEU A 254 1.80 -3.05 -11.29
C LEU A 254 1.57 -1.71 -11.97
N PHE A 255 2.18 -1.49 -13.14
CA PHE A 255 1.95 -0.26 -13.90
C PHE A 255 0.49 -0.14 -14.35
N ALA A 256 -0.11 -1.23 -14.85
CA ALA A 256 -1.51 -1.21 -15.26
C ALA A 256 -2.46 -0.91 -14.10
N GLU A 257 -2.21 -1.48 -12.91
CA GLU A 257 -2.99 -1.20 -11.70
C GLU A 257 -2.84 0.24 -11.22
N TRP A 258 -1.61 0.75 -11.17
CA TRP A 258 -1.29 2.13 -10.78
C TRP A 258 -1.94 3.16 -11.73
N ARG A 259 -1.83 2.95 -13.04
CA ARG A 259 -2.52 3.77 -14.05
C ARG A 259 -4.04 3.70 -13.87
N LYS A 260 -4.60 2.50 -13.71
CA LYS A 260 -6.05 2.31 -13.49
C LYS A 260 -6.53 3.04 -12.24
N PHE A 261 -5.75 3.03 -11.16
CA PHE A 261 -6.05 3.74 -9.93
C PHE A 261 -6.22 5.24 -10.20
N LEU A 262 -5.24 5.88 -10.85
CA LEU A 262 -5.27 7.32 -11.15
C LEU A 262 -6.44 7.68 -12.08
N LEU A 263 -6.63 6.90 -13.15
CA LEU A 263 -7.72 7.12 -14.10
C LEU A 263 -9.11 6.94 -13.47
N THR A 264 -9.26 6.04 -12.49
CA THR A 264 -10.54 5.84 -11.80
C THR A 264 -10.95 7.12 -11.09
N TRP A 265 -10.06 7.73 -10.32
CA TRP A 265 -10.36 8.97 -9.62
C TRP A 265 -10.50 10.17 -10.55
N LYS A 266 -9.63 10.29 -11.57
CA LYS A 266 -9.76 11.34 -12.60
C LYS A 266 -11.09 11.27 -13.35
N SER A 267 -11.58 10.06 -13.67
CA SER A 267 -12.83 9.88 -14.41
C SER A 267 -14.10 10.07 -13.57
N MET A 268 -13.96 10.18 -12.24
CA MET A 268 -15.08 10.20 -11.31
C MET A 268 -15.71 11.59 -11.22
N LYS A 269 -16.65 11.89 -12.12
CA LYS A 269 -17.28 13.23 -12.30
C LYS A 269 -17.88 13.91 -11.07
N VAL A 270 -18.14 13.18 -9.99
CA VAL A 270 -18.71 13.75 -8.75
C VAL A 270 -17.64 14.34 -7.82
N TYR A 271 -16.36 14.08 -8.11
CA TYR A 271 -15.24 14.61 -7.37
C TYR A 271 -14.30 15.35 -8.32
N ASP A 272 -13.79 16.49 -7.86
CA ASP A 272 -12.79 17.28 -8.54
C ASP A 272 -11.43 17.02 -7.89
N ILE A 273 -10.38 16.80 -8.68
CA ILE A 273 -9.03 16.67 -8.14
C ILE A 273 -8.55 18.07 -7.79
N GLY A 274 -8.48 18.37 -6.50
CA GLY A 274 -7.98 19.66 -6.01
C GLY A 274 -6.47 19.74 -5.98
N LEU A 275 -5.79 18.59 -5.83
CA LEU A 275 -4.33 18.50 -5.79
C LEU A 275 -3.87 17.07 -6.11
N TYR A 276 -2.90 16.96 -7.01
CA TYR A 276 -1.99 15.81 -7.06
C TYR A 276 -0.84 16.06 -6.10
N LEU A 277 -0.69 15.18 -5.12
CA LEU A 277 0.30 15.31 -4.05
C LEU A 277 1.49 14.41 -4.36
N GLN A 278 2.54 14.95 -4.97
CA GLN A 278 3.73 14.19 -5.33
C GLN A 278 4.50 13.75 -4.08
N TYR A 279 4.80 12.45 -3.98
CA TYR A 279 5.57 11.88 -2.87
C TYR A 279 6.97 12.50 -2.79
N GLU A 280 7.60 12.72 -3.93
CA GLU A 280 8.97 13.22 -4.05
C GLU A 280 9.11 14.67 -3.55
N GLU A 281 8.04 15.47 -3.62
CA GLU A 281 8.05 16.87 -3.19
C GLU A 281 8.07 17.03 -1.66
N TRP A 282 7.68 16.01 -0.88
CA TRP A 282 7.63 16.14 0.59
C TRP A 282 8.98 16.51 1.18
N SER A 283 10.05 15.87 0.69
CA SER A 283 11.42 16.05 1.15
C SER A 283 12.20 17.11 0.38
N ASP A 284 11.63 17.64 -0.68
CA ASP A 284 12.28 18.65 -1.50
C ASP A 284 12.27 20.00 -0.78
N LEU A 285 13.45 20.60 -0.62
CA LEU A 285 13.61 21.83 0.15
C LEU A 285 12.97 23.05 -0.53
N GLU A 286 12.85 23.02 -1.85
CA GLU A 286 12.24 24.09 -2.62
C GLU A 286 10.75 23.81 -2.82
N LYS A 287 10.39 22.62 -3.29
CA LYS A 287 9.00 22.26 -3.64
C LYS A 287 8.12 21.94 -2.43
N GLY A 288 8.69 21.40 -1.35
CA GLY A 288 7.94 20.93 -0.17
C GLY A 288 7.07 21.99 0.49
N PRO A 289 7.59 23.20 0.81
CA PRO A 289 6.79 24.29 1.35
C PRO A 289 5.63 24.71 0.42
N PHE A 290 5.87 24.77 -0.89
CA PHE A 290 4.83 25.15 -1.86
C PHE A 290 3.75 24.06 -2.00
N MET A 291 4.16 22.80 -2.02
CA MET A 291 3.24 21.66 -2.01
C MET A 291 2.34 21.71 -0.77
N LEU A 292 2.90 21.99 0.41
CA LEU A 292 2.11 22.05 1.64
C LEU A 292 1.14 23.24 1.62
N GLU A 293 1.54 24.37 1.05
CA GLU A 293 0.65 25.52 0.86
C GLU A 293 -0.51 25.18 -0.11
N LYS A 294 -0.25 24.45 -1.20
CA LYS A 294 -1.32 23.96 -2.10
C LYS A 294 -2.29 23.04 -1.34
N MET A 295 -1.78 22.12 -0.51
CA MET A 295 -2.61 21.27 0.32
C MET A 295 -3.44 22.08 1.33
N ALA A 296 -2.83 23.07 1.99
CA ALA A 296 -3.50 24.00 2.89
C ALA A 296 -4.64 24.76 2.19
N ASN A 297 -4.44 25.21 0.95
CA ASN A 297 -5.45 25.87 0.15
C ASN A 297 -6.65 24.95 -0.18
N VAL A 298 -6.40 23.71 -0.57
CA VAL A 298 -7.46 22.72 -0.82
C VAL A 298 -8.28 22.45 0.45
N LEU A 299 -7.62 22.31 1.60
CA LEU A 299 -8.29 22.12 2.89
C LEU A 299 -9.10 23.36 3.31
N ARG A 300 -8.56 24.57 3.09
CA ARG A 300 -9.27 25.82 3.37
C ARG A 300 -10.52 25.97 2.51
N ASN A 301 -10.44 25.61 1.22
CA ASN A 301 -11.59 25.59 0.31
C ASN A 301 -12.67 24.59 0.74
N ALA A 302 -12.29 23.53 1.45
CA ALA A 302 -13.20 22.58 2.08
C ALA A 302 -13.71 23.03 3.47
N ASN A 303 -13.50 24.31 3.83
CA ASN A 303 -13.90 24.94 5.09
C ASN A 303 -13.18 24.45 6.35
N PHE A 304 -11.99 23.84 6.22
CA PHE A 304 -11.14 23.58 7.38
C PHE A 304 -10.45 24.87 7.83
N THR A 305 -10.33 25.05 9.14
CA THR A 305 -9.37 26.03 9.69
C THR A 305 -7.97 25.52 9.40
N VAL A 306 -7.18 26.32 8.70
CA VAL A 306 -5.80 25.99 8.35
C VAL A 306 -4.87 27.08 8.85
N ALA A 307 -3.67 26.68 9.26
CA ALA A 307 -2.56 27.57 9.58
C ALA A 307 -2.35 28.63 8.48
N ASN A 308 -1.84 29.80 8.89
CA ASN A 308 -1.43 30.83 7.94
C ASN A 308 -0.16 30.38 7.18
N GLN A 309 0.17 31.07 6.09
CA GLN A 309 1.27 30.69 5.21
C GLN A 309 2.63 30.56 5.94
N ALA A 310 2.94 31.45 6.89
CA ALA A 310 4.19 31.40 7.64
C ALA A 310 4.26 30.16 8.55
N ASP A 311 3.16 29.87 9.25
CA ASP A 311 3.03 28.68 10.08
C ASP A 311 3.07 27.39 9.25
N VAL A 312 2.47 27.38 8.05
CA VAL A 312 2.51 26.24 7.13
C VAL A 312 3.95 25.84 6.77
N GLN A 313 4.79 26.81 6.41
CA GLN A 313 6.21 26.53 6.12
C GLN A 313 6.95 25.99 7.35
N CYS A 314 6.68 26.55 8.51
CA CYS A 314 7.27 26.08 9.77
C CYS A 314 6.83 24.65 10.09
N ILE A 315 5.55 24.32 9.91
CA ILE A 315 5.00 22.97 10.10
C ILE A 315 5.67 21.97 9.17
N TRP A 316 5.85 22.30 7.88
CA TRP A 316 6.59 21.45 6.95
C TRP A 316 8.00 21.15 7.50
N TYR A 317 8.75 22.17 7.88
CA TYR A 317 10.10 21.99 8.38
C TYR A 317 10.15 21.11 9.64
N GLN A 318 9.31 21.42 10.64
CA GLN A 318 9.27 20.70 11.91
C GLN A 318 8.84 19.25 11.75
N HIS A 319 7.83 18.97 10.92
CA HIS A 319 7.23 17.65 10.80
C HIS A 319 7.80 16.78 9.68
N VAL A 320 8.48 17.37 8.69
CA VAL A 320 9.02 16.64 7.54
C VAL A 320 10.54 16.56 7.59
N ILE A 321 11.21 17.70 7.78
CA ILE A 321 12.68 17.79 7.75
C ILE A 321 13.30 17.44 9.12
N ASN A 322 12.82 18.06 10.20
CA ASN A 322 13.44 17.93 11.53
C ASN A 322 12.98 16.70 12.33
N SER A 323 11.85 16.09 11.99
CA SER A 323 11.25 14.99 12.77
C SER A 323 11.92 13.61 12.54
N ASP A 324 13.01 13.56 11.77
CA ASP A 324 13.47 12.39 11.01
C ASP A 324 12.34 11.77 10.15
N GLY A 325 11.27 12.51 9.85
CA GLY A 325 10.03 11.97 9.30
C GLY A 325 10.26 11.18 8.01
N ILE A 326 11.10 11.72 7.13
CA ILE A 326 11.50 11.05 5.88
C ILE A 326 12.41 9.84 6.16
N ALA A 327 13.37 9.96 7.09
CA ALA A 327 14.28 8.88 7.45
C ALA A 327 13.55 7.71 8.16
N LYS A 328 12.45 7.98 8.86
CA LYS A 328 11.56 6.98 9.47
C LYS A 328 10.60 6.36 8.45
N ASP A 329 10.15 7.13 7.45
CA ASP A 329 9.20 6.69 6.42
C ASP A 329 9.84 5.94 5.25
N GLN A 330 11.10 6.20 4.96
CA GLN A 330 11.89 5.29 4.15
C GLN A 330 12.38 4.19 5.09
N PRO A 331 11.85 2.94 5.04
CA PRO A 331 12.59 1.82 5.61
C PRO A 331 13.92 1.88 4.91
N ALA A 332 14.95 2.30 5.64
CA ALA A 332 16.22 2.68 5.05
C ALA A 332 16.58 1.56 4.07
N PHE A 333 16.64 1.90 2.78
CA PHE A 333 17.12 0.97 1.77
C PHE A 333 18.62 0.83 2.04
N THR A 334 18.94 0.17 3.16
CA THR A 334 20.29 0.14 3.75
C THR A 334 21.17 -0.82 2.99
N ASP A 335 20.55 -1.86 2.43
CA ASP A 335 21.27 -3.01 1.92
C ASP A 335 21.48 -2.88 0.40
N TYR A 336 20.50 -2.34 -0.33
CA TYR A 336 20.65 -2.03 -1.76
C TYR A 336 19.62 -0.98 -2.24
N ILE A 337 19.92 -0.28 -3.34
CA ILE A 337 18.91 0.53 -4.06
C ILE A 337 18.14 -0.39 -5.02
N PRO A 338 16.81 -0.55 -4.95
CA PRO A 338 16.07 -1.40 -5.88
C PRO A 338 16.37 -1.05 -7.35
N GLY A 339 17.01 -1.99 -8.06
CA GLY A 339 17.39 -1.80 -9.47
C GLY A 339 16.34 -2.31 -10.45
N TYR A 340 16.52 -1.93 -11.71
CA TYR A 340 15.71 -2.35 -12.86
C TYR A 340 16.60 -2.83 -14.01
N THR A 341 16.05 -3.60 -14.96
CA THR A 341 16.77 -3.91 -16.20
C THR A 341 16.61 -2.76 -17.20
N LYS A 342 17.39 -2.78 -18.29
CA LYS A 342 17.24 -1.79 -19.38
C LYS A 342 15.87 -1.90 -20.05
N GLU A 343 15.36 -3.11 -20.18
CA GLU A 343 14.05 -3.42 -20.75
C GLU A 343 12.95 -2.84 -19.85
N HIS A 344 13.07 -3.02 -18.53
CA HIS A 344 12.14 -2.42 -17.58
C HIS A 344 12.15 -0.90 -17.61
N ARG A 345 13.34 -0.27 -17.70
CA ARG A 345 13.42 1.19 -17.87
C ARG A 345 12.70 1.64 -19.13
N THR A 346 12.98 1.01 -20.26
CA THR A 346 12.36 1.32 -21.55
C THR A 346 10.84 1.19 -21.47
N PHE A 347 10.36 0.09 -20.89
CA PHE A 347 8.94 -0.12 -20.63
C PHE A 347 8.33 1.02 -19.80
N LEU A 348 8.94 1.41 -18.68
CA LEU A 348 8.42 2.48 -17.82
C LEU A 348 8.38 3.83 -18.55
N LEU A 349 9.43 4.18 -19.30
CA LEU A 349 9.50 5.41 -20.08
C LEU A 349 8.39 5.45 -21.15
N ASP A 350 8.26 4.40 -21.95
CA ASP A 350 7.24 4.31 -22.99
C ASP A 350 5.83 4.43 -22.40
N LYS A 351 5.60 3.77 -21.26
CA LYS A 351 4.29 3.77 -20.59
C LYS A 351 3.96 5.09 -19.91
N LEU A 352 4.92 5.77 -19.29
CA LEU A 352 4.71 7.10 -18.73
C LEU A 352 4.44 8.12 -19.82
N LYS A 353 5.21 8.09 -20.92
CA LYS A 353 4.99 8.98 -22.06
C LYS A 353 3.60 8.79 -22.67
N ALA A 354 3.22 7.55 -22.97
CA ALA A 354 1.89 7.24 -23.50
C ALA A 354 0.77 7.65 -22.54
N PHE A 355 0.98 7.51 -21.23
CA PHE A 355 -0.01 7.92 -20.25
C PHE A 355 -0.12 9.45 -20.16
N ALA A 356 1.00 10.19 -20.19
CA ALA A 356 0.99 11.65 -20.23
C ALA A 356 0.23 12.19 -21.46
N GLU A 357 0.42 11.56 -22.62
CA GLU A 357 -0.31 11.89 -23.86
C GLU A 357 -1.82 11.60 -23.74
N GLU A 358 -2.20 10.54 -23.02
CA GLU A 358 -3.61 10.19 -22.77
C GLU A 358 -4.33 11.19 -21.86
N VAL A 359 -3.63 11.76 -20.87
CA VAL A 359 -4.19 12.72 -19.91
C VAL A 359 -3.79 14.16 -20.21
N VAL A 360 -3.58 14.50 -21.49
CA VAL A 360 -3.17 15.84 -21.92
C VAL A 360 -4.16 16.96 -21.53
N ASP A 361 -5.42 16.60 -21.27
CA ASP A 361 -6.45 17.50 -20.74
C ASP A 361 -6.21 17.88 -19.26
N ASP A 362 -5.36 17.11 -18.56
CA ASP A 362 -4.98 17.28 -17.17
C ASP A 362 -3.54 17.74 -17.08
N THR A 363 -3.33 19.05 -17.24
CA THR A 363 -1.98 19.62 -17.34
C THR A 363 -1.12 19.32 -16.13
N ASP A 364 -1.73 19.25 -14.93
CA ASP A 364 -1.03 18.95 -13.69
C ASP A 364 -0.55 17.49 -13.69
N LEU A 365 -1.44 16.53 -13.97
CA LEU A 365 -1.03 15.12 -14.03
C LEU A 365 -0.03 14.88 -15.16
N ALA A 366 -0.25 15.44 -16.36
CA ALA A 366 0.66 15.29 -17.48
C ALA A 366 2.07 15.84 -17.15
N SER A 367 2.16 16.99 -16.49
CA SER A 367 3.44 17.55 -16.02
C SER A 367 4.15 16.61 -15.04
N ILE A 368 3.44 16.07 -14.06
CA ILE A 368 3.99 15.10 -13.09
C ILE A 368 4.52 13.85 -13.79
N LEU A 369 3.76 13.32 -14.77
CA LEU A 369 4.17 12.15 -15.54
C LEU A 369 5.42 12.42 -16.39
N HIS A 370 5.58 13.64 -16.91
CA HIS A 370 6.81 14.05 -17.59
C HIS A 370 8.00 14.17 -16.63
N GLU A 371 7.81 14.75 -15.44
CA GLU A 371 8.85 14.79 -14.40
C GLU A 371 9.30 13.37 -14.01
N TYR A 372 8.36 12.44 -13.81
CA TYR A 372 8.70 11.04 -13.52
C TYR A 372 9.38 10.34 -14.70
N HIS A 373 8.98 10.64 -15.93
CA HIS A 373 9.65 10.10 -17.11
C HIS A 373 11.11 10.54 -17.16
N ASP A 374 11.37 11.83 -16.93
CA ASP A 374 12.73 12.38 -16.95
C ASP A 374 13.57 11.84 -15.79
N ASP A 375 13.01 11.76 -14.58
CA ASP A 375 13.68 11.16 -13.43
C ASP A 375 14.05 9.67 -13.68
N ILE A 376 13.15 8.89 -14.28
CA ILE A 376 13.44 7.50 -14.66
C ILE A 376 14.53 7.42 -15.75
N ARG A 377 14.53 8.33 -16.71
CA ARG A 377 15.53 8.35 -17.78
C ARG A 377 16.92 8.59 -17.21
N ASP A 378 17.02 9.56 -16.30
CA ASP A 378 18.28 10.14 -15.87
C ASP A 378 18.84 9.47 -14.61
N ASN A 379 17.98 9.05 -13.68
CA ASN A 379 18.37 8.61 -12.33
C ASN A 379 18.06 7.13 -12.01
N LEU A 380 17.33 6.40 -12.86
CA LEU A 380 16.97 5.01 -12.55
C LEU A 380 18.21 4.11 -12.50
N ARG A 381 18.45 3.45 -11.36
CA ARG A 381 19.48 2.41 -11.22
C ARG A 381 19.20 1.23 -12.15
N ILE A 382 20.14 0.94 -13.04
CA ILE A 382 20.14 -0.25 -13.87
C ILE A 382 20.96 -1.36 -13.21
N ASP A 383 20.35 -2.54 -13.04
CA ASP A 383 21.05 -3.73 -12.59
C ASP A 383 22.13 -4.13 -13.60
N LYS A 384 23.32 -4.46 -13.09
CA LYS A 384 24.37 -5.07 -13.91
C LYS A 384 23.92 -6.48 -14.27
N ALA A 385 24.17 -6.89 -15.52
CA ALA A 385 23.93 -8.25 -15.96
C ALA A 385 24.66 -9.24 -15.02
N TRP A 386 23.93 -10.22 -14.52
CA TRP A 386 24.41 -11.17 -13.51
C TRP A 386 25.62 -11.98 -14.01
N ASP A 387 25.69 -12.22 -15.32
CA ASP A 387 26.77 -12.96 -15.99
C ASP A 387 28.17 -12.34 -15.82
N ASN A 388 28.26 -11.09 -15.36
CA ASN A 388 29.52 -10.38 -15.12
C ASN A 388 29.85 -10.18 -13.64
N LEU A 389 29.06 -10.73 -12.72
CA LEU A 389 29.36 -10.71 -11.29
C LEU A 389 30.03 -12.03 -10.90
N THR A 390 31.36 -12.05 -10.97
CA THR A 390 32.14 -13.07 -10.26
C THR A 390 31.84 -12.90 -8.77
N MET A 391 31.17 -13.88 -8.17
CA MET A 391 31.07 -13.97 -6.71
C MET A 391 32.50 -14.05 -6.16
N PRO A 392 32.93 -13.13 -5.29
CA PRO A 392 34.19 -13.31 -4.60
C PRO A 392 34.10 -14.62 -3.81
N GLU A 393 35.07 -15.52 -4.03
CA GLU A 393 35.19 -16.82 -3.34
C GLU A 393 35.33 -16.67 -1.83
#